data_AF-A0A1G8UWG0-F1
#
_entry.id   AF-A0A1G8UWG0-F1
#
_cell.length_a   1.000
_cell.length_b   1.000
_cell.length_c   1.000
_cell.angle_alpha   90.00
_cell.angle_beta   90.00
_cell.angle_gamma   90.00
#
_symmetry.space_group_name_H-M   'P 1'
#
loop_
_entity.id
_entity.type
_entity.pdbx_description
1 polymer ?
#
loop_
_entity_poly.entity_id
_entity_poly.type
_entity_poly.pdbx_seq_one_letter_code
_entity_poly.pdbx_strand_id
1 'polypeptide(L)'
;MKVLKNVVIGFLISFMGSLPMGYLTIVGFELYDKLGMPALVSYLFGVISIEVFVIYFTLIFADKLARNKKLIRIIDFLYIFFLLLLAYIFYSHSKTTAAEGSYWQEYASFSPYIIGVILSAINFVQVPFWVAWNLYLLSNKFISADLKFRFWYVSGTLAGSFFGIMTISLFLNYVSNASSFFSKYLMSHIIPLLFVTLAVFQAYRFYTKHIAKKK
;
A
#
# COMPACT_ATOMS: atom_id res chain seq x y z
N MET A 1 -27.05 13.04 0.86
CA MET A 1 -25.80 13.66 1.37
C MET A 1 -24.85 12.69 2.08
N LYS A 2 -25.32 11.85 3.03
CA LYS A 2 -24.45 10.91 3.78
C LYS A 2 -23.69 9.88 2.90
N VAL A 3 -24.33 9.38 1.83
CA VAL A 3 -23.71 8.47 0.86
C VAL A 3 -22.53 9.12 0.16
N LEU A 4 -22.76 10.26 -0.50
CA LEU A 4 -21.71 11.01 -1.22
C LEU A 4 -20.56 11.38 -0.29
N LYS A 5 -20.85 11.82 0.93
CA LYS A 5 -19.83 12.12 1.94
C LYS A 5 -18.94 10.90 2.24
N ASN A 6 -19.54 9.74 2.49
CA ASN A 6 -18.79 8.51 2.76
C ASN A 6 -17.91 8.10 1.56
N VAL A 7 -18.44 8.16 0.33
CA VAL A 7 -17.68 7.83 -0.89
C VAL A 7 -16.50 8.79 -1.05
N VAL A 8 -16.73 10.10 -0.97
CA VAL A 8 -15.69 11.12 -1.18
C VAL A 8 -14.62 11.04 -0.11
N ILE A 9 -14.99 10.86 1.17
CA ILE A 9 -14.02 10.72 2.26
C ILE A 9 -13.17 9.46 2.07
N GLY A 10 -13.80 8.31 1.76
CA GLY A 10 -13.09 7.08 1.48
C GLY A 10 -12.10 7.25 0.32
N PHE A 11 -12.57 7.83 -0.78
CA PHE A 11 -11.75 8.11 -1.96
C PHE A 11 -10.53 8.98 -1.62
N LEU A 12 -10.74 10.14 -0.99
CA LEU A 12 -9.65 11.08 -0.71
C LEU A 12 -8.59 10.48 0.21
N ILE A 13 -9.01 9.78 1.27
CA ILE A 13 -8.08 9.17 2.23
C ILE A 13 -7.26 8.09 1.55
N SER A 14 -7.88 7.23 0.74
CA SER A 14 -7.17 6.16 0.06
C SER A 14 -6.26 6.67 -1.05
N PHE A 15 -6.76 7.64 -1.83
CA PHE A 15 -5.98 8.28 -2.88
C PHE A 15 -4.72 8.94 -2.29
N MET A 16 -4.89 9.74 -1.24
CA MET A 16 -3.76 10.36 -0.52
C MET A 16 -2.85 9.33 0.14
N GLY A 17 -3.43 8.27 0.72
CA GLY A 17 -2.69 7.16 1.33
C GLY A 17 -1.87 6.33 0.34
N SER A 18 -2.19 6.42 -0.95
CA SER A 18 -1.46 5.77 -2.05
C SER A 18 -0.35 6.64 -2.63
N LEU A 19 -0.28 7.94 -2.26
CA LEU A 19 0.79 8.85 -2.71
C LEU A 19 2.17 8.50 -2.12
N PRO A 20 2.29 8.13 -0.82
CA PRO A 20 3.53 7.58 -0.30
C PRO A 20 3.92 6.34 -1.10
N MET A 21 5.06 6.41 -1.81
CA MET A 21 5.51 5.38 -2.75
C MET A 21 5.77 4.03 -2.06
N GLY A 22 4.74 3.19 -2.00
CA GLY A 22 4.82 1.80 -1.55
C GLY A 22 5.19 0.85 -2.69
N TYR A 23 5.62 -0.36 -2.35
CA TYR A 23 5.96 -1.40 -3.34
C TYR A 23 4.84 -1.72 -4.33
N LEU A 24 3.56 -1.66 -3.92
CA LEU A 24 2.44 -1.87 -4.82
C LEU A 24 2.45 -0.87 -5.99
N THR A 25 2.86 0.36 -5.70
CA THR A 25 2.98 1.41 -6.71
C THR A 25 4.18 1.20 -7.61
N ILE A 26 5.30 0.72 -7.06
CA ILE A 26 6.50 0.47 -7.87
C ILE A 26 6.30 -0.73 -8.79
N VAL A 27 5.70 -1.82 -8.30
CA VAL A 27 5.34 -2.97 -9.15
C VAL A 27 4.29 -2.57 -10.19
N GLY A 28 3.33 -1.71 -9.83
CA GLY A 28 2.38 -1.12 -10.79
C GLY A 28 3.08 -0.32 -11.89
N PHE A 29 4.06 0.50 -11.54
CA PHE A 29 4.91 1.21 -12.50
C PHE A 29 5.61 0.23 -13.45
N GLU A 30 6.28 -0.80 -12.93
CA GLU A 30 7.02 -1.73 -13.77
C GLU A 30 6.09 -2.56 -14.67
N LEU A 31 4.90 -2.93 -14.19
CA LEU A 31 3.87 -3.62 -15.00
C LEU A 31 3.49 -2.79 -16.21
N TYR A 32 3.20 -1.52 -15.94
CA TYR A 32 2.79 -0.58 -16.96
C TYR A 32 3.90 -0.38 -17.98
N ASP A 33 5.14 -0.22 -17.52
CA ASP A 33 6.31 -0.05 -18.39
C ASP A 33 6.50 -1.23 -19.35
N LYS A 34 6.26 -2.46 -18.90
CA LYS A 34 6.50 -3.68 -19.70
C LYS A 34 5.34 -4.17 -20.52
N LEU A 35 4.13 -4.11 -19.97
CA LEU A 35 2.93 -4.76 -20.50
C LEU A 35 1.79 -3.77 -20.78
N GLY A 36 1.99 -2.50 -20.47
CA GLY A 36 1.06 -1.41 -20.76
C GLY A 36 -0.16 -1.36 -19.83
N MET A 37 -1.12 -0.51 -20.22
CA MET A 37 -2.30 -0.18 -19.43
C MET A 37 -3.18 -1.39 -19.05
N PRO A 38 -3.45 -2.38 -19.93
CA PRO A 38 -4.29 -3.51 -19.56
C PRO A 38 -3.72 -4.33 -18.38
N ALA A 39 -2.39 -4.48 -18.33
CA ALA A 39 -1.72 -5.20 -17.26
C ALA A 39 -1.77 -4.43 -15.94
N LEU A 40 -1.54 -3.11 -15.97
CA LEU A 40 -1.69 -2.25 -14.79
C LEU A 40 -3.12 -2.33 -14.23
N VAL A 41 -4.14 -2.18 -15.08
CA VAL A 41 -5.54 -2.25 -14.64
C VAL A 41 -5.89 -3.62 -14.06
N SER A 42 -5.46 -4.71 -14.72
CA SER A 42 -5.66 -6.08 -14.22
C SER A 42 -5.02 -6.30 -12.84
N TYR A 43 -3.80 -5.78 -12.66
CA TYR A 43 -3.10 -5.81 -11.37
C TYR A 43 -3.81 -5.02 -10.28
N LEU A 44 -4.26 -3.80 -10.58
CA LEU A 44 -4.98 -2.98 -9.62
C LEU A 44 -6.28 -3.63 -9.17
N PHE A 45 -6.98 -4.32 -10.07
CA PHE A 45 -8.11 -5.16 -9.68
C PHE A 45 -7.71 -6.26 -8.70
N GLY A 46 -6.58 -6.93 -8.92
CA GLY A 46 -6.02 -7.89 -7.97
C GLY A 46 -5.71 -7.28 -6.60
N VAL A 47 -5.13 -6.08 -6.58
CA VAL A 47 -4.81 -5.35 -5.35
C VAL A 47 -6.08 -5.04 -4.54
N ILE A 48 -7.08 -4.44 -5.18
CA ILE A 48 -8.31 -4.03 -4.49
C ILE A 48 -9.20 -5.22 -4.11
N SER A 49 -9.09 -6.37 -4.80
CA SER A 49 -9.77 -7.62 -4.44
C SER A 49 -9.38 -8.12 -3.05
N ILE A 50 -8.13 -7.89 -2.61
CA ILE A 50 -7.73 -8.19 -1.23
C ILE A 50 -8.04 -7.03 -0.29
N GLU A 51 -7.82 -5.80 -0.76
CA GLU A 51 -7.98 -4.60 0.04
C GLU A 51 -9.42 -4.44 0.56
N VAL A 52 -10.44 -4.83 -0.23
CA VAL A 52 -11.85 -4.81 0.20
C VAL A 52 -12.06 -5.60 1.50
N PHE A 53 -11.43 -6.76 1.65
CA PHE A 53 -11.54 -7.56 2.86
C PHE A 53 -10.84 -6.85 4.02
N VAL A 54 -9.64 -6.33 3.81
CA VAL A 54 -8.89 -5.61 4.84
C VAL A 54 -9.68 -4.40 5.33
N ILE A 55 -10.15 -3.53 4.44
CA ILE A 55 -10.92 -2.34 4.78
C ILE A 55 -12.22 -2.74 5.50
N TYR A 56 -12.96 -3.70 4.96
CA TYR A 56 -14.25 -4.09 5.52
C TYR A 56 -14.11 -4.69 6.92
N PHE A 57 -13.18 -5.62 7.13
CA PHE A 57 -12.94 -6.21 8.44
C PHE A 57 -12.38 -5.21 9.44
N THR A 58 -11.42 -4.37 9.03
CA THR A 58 -10.89 -3.33 9.93
C THR A 58 -11.92 -2.26 10.25
N LEU A 59 -12.92 -2.02 9.40
CA LEU A 59 -14.02 -1.09 9.66
C LEU A 59 -15.01 -1.68 10.69
N ILE A 60 -15.39 -2.95 10.52
CA ILE A 60 -16.31 -3.63 11.46
C ILE A 60 -15.67 -3.82 12.82
N PHE A 61 -14.39 -4.21 12.83
CA PHE A 61 -13.69 -4.55 14.04
C PHE A 61 -12.78 -3.43 14.54
N ALA A 62 -12.89 -2.21 14.01
CA ALA A 62 -12.01 -1.08 14.33
C ALA A 62 -11.75 -0.98 15.84
N ASP A 63 -12.81 -0.87 16.64
CA ASP A 63 -12.72 -0.76 18.10
C ASP A 63 -12.14 -2.02 18.77
N LYS A 64 -12.45 -3.21 18.25
CA LYS A 64 -11.97 -4.48 18.82
C LYS A 64 -10.49 -4.74 18.49
N LEU A 65 -10.05 -4.42 17.27
CA LEU A 65 -8.65 -4.48 16.85
C LEU A 65 -7.82 -3.44 17.61
N ALA A 66 -8.32 -2.21 17.76
CA ALA A 66 -7.65 -1.13 18.49
C ALA A 66 -7.36 -1.50 19.95
N ARG A 67 -8.31 -2.18 20.59
CA ARG A 67 -8.19 -2.62 21.99
C ARG A 67 -7.27 -3.83 22.16
N ASN A 68 -7.00 -4.59 21.09
CA ASN A 68 -6.10 -5.74 21.13
C ASN A 68 -4.64 -5.30 20.99
N LYS A 69 -4.05 -4.87 22.11
CA LYS A 69 -2.65 -4.42 22.17
C LYS A 69 -1.64 -5.47 21.69
N LYS A 70 -1.93 -6.77 21.86
CA LYS A 70 -1.03 -7.87 21.42
C LYS A 70 -1.00 -7.96 19.89
N LEU A 71 -2.17 -7.91 19.25
CA LEU A 71 -2.27 -7.95 17.79
C LEU A 71 -1.64 -6.73 17.14
N ILE A 72 -1.93 -5.52 17.64
CA ILE A 72 -1.33 -4.27 17.14
C ILE A 72 0.20 -4.30 17.26
N ARG A 73 0.74 -4.88 18.34
CA ARG A 73 2.19 -5.05 18.49
C ARG A 73 2.78 -5.98 17.44
N ILE A 74 2.17 -7.15 17.20
CA ILE A 74 2.66 -8.10 16.19
C ILE A 74 2.65 -7.46 14.80
N ILE A 75 1.57 -6.77 14.46
CA ILE A 75 1.42 -6.04 13.21
C ILE A 75 2.49 -4.95 13.05
N ASP A 76 2.67 -4.09 14.06
CA ASP A 76 3.68 -3.02 14.03
C ASP A 76 5.10 -3.59 13.89
N PHE A 77 5.37 -4.80 14.41
CA PHE A 77 6.65 -5.50 14.28
C PHE A 77 6.85 -6.11 12.88
N LEU A 78 5.87 -6.84 12.36
CA LEU A 78 5.92 -7.44 11.02
C LEU A 78 6.08 -6.38 9.93
N TYR A 79 5.53 -5.17 10.13
CA TYR A 79 5.70 -4.06 9.19
C TYR A 79 7.17 -3.63 9.03
N ILE A 80 7.97 -3.67 10.09
CA ILE A 80 9.40 -3.34 10.02
C ILE A 80 10.12 -4.34 9.11
N PHE A 81 9.89 -5.64 9.34
CA PHE A 81 10.49 -6.70 8.53
C PHE A 81 10.07 -6.59 7.06
N PHE A 82 8.79 -6.31 6.82
CA PHE A 82 8.26 -6.11 5.48
C PHE A 82 8.97 -4.97 4.72
N LEU A 83 9.17 -3.81 5.36
CA LEU A 83 9.87 -2.67 4.75
C LEU A 83 11.34 -2.97 4.44
N LEU A 84 12.03 -3.68 5.34
CA LEU A 84 13.42 -4.08 5.13
C LEU A 84 13.56 -5.08 3.98
N LEU A 85 12.64 -6.04 3.87
CA LEU A 85 12.60 -7.00 2.76
C LEU A 85 12.44 -6.26 1.42
N LEU A 86 11.53 -5.29 1.34
CA LEU A 86 11.34 -4.41 0.19
C LEU A 86 12.61 -3.64 -0.17
N ALA A 87 13.24 -3.01 0.80
CA ALA A 87 14.48 -2.26 0.57
C ALA A 87 15.58 -3.15 -0.03
N TYR A 88 15.73 -4.36 0.51
CA TYR A 88 16.68 -5.35 0.00
C TYR A 88 16.36 -5.78 -1.44
N ILE A 89 15.09 -6.10 -1.69
CA ILE A 89 14.58 -6.48 -3.01
C ILE A 89 14.96 -5.39 -4.02
N PHE A 90 14.57 -4.12 -3.81
CA PHE A 90 14.84 -3.00 -4.74
C PHE A 90 16.33 -2.71 -4.93
N TYR A 91 17.11 -2.76 -3.84
CA TYR A 91 18.55 -2.52 -3.92
C TYR A 91 19.26 -3.60 -4.73
N SER A 92 18.97 -4.88 -4.45
CA SER A 92 19.57 -6.03 -5.14
C SER A 92 19.34 -5.95 -6.64
N HIS A 93 18.11 -5.62 -7.04
CA HIS A 93 17.69 -5.58 -8.42
C HIS A 93 18.34 -4.48 -9.25
N SER A 94 18.62 -3.36 -8.62
CA SER A 94 19.27 -2.23 -9.28
C SER A 94 20.74 -2.50 -9.65
N LYS A 95 21.34 -3.54 -9.05
CA LYS A 95 22.70 -3.99 -9.33
C LYS A 95 22.77 -5.03 -10.44
N THR A 96 21.66 -5.69 -10.75
CA THR A 96 21.58 -6.59 -11.89
C THR A 96 21.56 -5.75 -13.17
N THR A 97 22.51 -6.00 -14.08
CA THR A 97 22.55 -5.38 -15.40
C THR A 97 21.22 -5.67 -16.12
N ALA A 98 20.71 -4.75 -16.94
CA ALA A 98 19.43 -4.88 -17.67
C ALA A 98 19.27 -6.17 -18.52
N ALA A 99 20.35 -6.97 -18.66
CA ALA A 99 20.35 -8.29 -19.28
C ALA A 99 19.86 -9.43 -18.37
N GLU A 100 19.79 -9.24 -17.04
CA GLU A 100 19.44 -10.29 -16.09
C GLU A 100 18.33 -9.80 -15.14
N GLY A 101 17.13 -10.36 -15.30
CA GLY A 101 16.19 -10.47 -14.20
C GLY A 101 15.44 -9.21 -13.81
N SER A 102 14.55 -8.65 -14.64
CA SER A 102 13.49 -7.75 -14.10
C SER A 102 12.57 -8.51 -13.14
N TYR A 103 11.91 -7.90 -12.14
CA TYR A 103 10.99 -8.66 -11.25
C TYR A 103 9.91 -9.40 -12.04
N TRP A 104 9.56 -8.85 -13.19
CA TRP A 104 8.78 -9.53 -14.21
C TRP A 104 9.25 -10.92 -14.54
N GLN A 105 10.54 -11.22 -14.64
CA GLN A 105 11.00 -12.56 -14.99
C GLN A 105 10.69 -13.58 -13.90
N GLU A 106 10.68 -13.18 -12.63
CA GLU A 106 10.29 -14.04 -11.51
C GLU A 106 8.76 -14.21 -11.41
N TYR A 107 7.99 -13.20 -11.86
CA TYR A 107 6.52 -13.21 -11.82
C TYR A 107 5.83 -13.38 -13.19
N ALA A 108 6.57 -13.57 -14.29
CA ALA A 108 6.05 -13.58 -15.67
C ALA A 108 5.10 -14.76 -15.91
N SER A 109 5.22 -15.80 -15.11
CA SER A 109 4.34 -16.96 -15.10
C SER A 109 2.97 -16.66 -14.48
N PHE A 110 2.84 -15.58 -13.70
CA PHE A 110 1.58 -15.16 -13.09
C PHE A 110 0.89 -14.08 -13.91
N SER A 111 -0.44 -14.11 -13.95
CA SER A 111 -1.19 -13.00 -14.52
C SER A 111 -1.06 -11.75 -13.64
N PRO A 112 -1.10 -10.53 -14.21
CA PRO A 112 -1.00 -9.29 -13.43
C PRO A 112 -2.00 -9.22 -12.27
N TYR A 113 -3.23 -9.71 -12.47
CA TYR A 113 -4.23 -9.85 -11.41
C TYR A 113 -3.72 -10.68 -10.22
N ILE A 114 -3.15 -11.87 -10.48
CA ILE A 114 -2.64 -12.76 -9.43
C ILE A 114 -1.46 -12.12 -8.69
N ILE A 115 -0.59 -11.40 -9.40
CA ILE A 115 0.49 -10.62 -8.78
C ILE A 115 -0.09 -9.58 -7.82
N GLY A 116 -1.15 -8.86 -8.24
CA GLY A 116 -1.86 -7.90 -7.39
C GLY A 116 -2.45 -8.54 -6.13
N VAL A 117 -3.09 -9.70 -6.28
CA VAL A 117 -3.64 -10.47 -5.16
C VAL A 117 -2.56 -10.87 -4.17
N ILE A 118 -1.47 -11.50 -4.64
CA ILE A 118 -0.38 -11.99 -3.78
C ILE A 118 0.26 -10.82 -3.04
N LEU A 119 0.62 -9.76 -3.77
CA LEU A 119 1.31 -8.61 -3.19
C LEU A 119 0.43 -7.85 -2.20
N SER A 120 -0.87 -7.72 -2.46
CA SER A 120 -1.81 -7.10 -1.52
C SER A 120 -2.07 -8.00 -0.29
N ALA A 121 -2.11 -9.32 -0.45
CA ALA A 121 -2.30 -10.27 0.65
C ALA A 121 -1.16 -10.24 1.68
N ILE A 122 0.08 -10.06 1.22
CA ILE A 122 1.24 -9.91 2.11
C ILE A 122 1.41 -8.48 2.64
N ASN A 123 0.53 -7.54 2.27
CA ASN A 123 0.57 -6.15 2.72
C ASN A 123 -0.01 -5.98 4.12
N PHE A 124 0.65 -6.55 5.13
CA PHE A 124 0.18 -6.47 6.52
C PHE A 124 0.08 -5.05 7.07
N VAL A 125 0.68 -4.06 6.38
CA VAL A 125 0.67 -2.62 6.67
C VAL A 125 -0.71 -2.00 6.44
N GLN A 126 -1.50 -2.56 5.53
CA GLN A 126 -2.86 -2.09 5.28
C GLN A 126 -3.73 -2.24 6.52
N VAL A 127 -3.54 -3.31 7.31
CA VAL A 127 -4.33 -3.57 8.52
C VAL A 127 -4.21 -2.44 9.55
N PRO A 128 -3.02 -2.06 10.06
CA PRO A 128 -2.88 -0.99 11.05
C PRO A 128 -3.24 0.38 10.46
N PHE A 129 -2.96 0.61 9.17
CA PHE A 129 -3.34 1.83 8.47
C PHE A 129 -4.87 2.01 8.47
N TRP A 130 -5.61 1.00 8.02
CA TRP A 130 -7.07 1.05 7.97
C TRP A 130 -7.72 1.04 9.34
N VAL A 131 -7.15 0.32 10.32
CA VAL A 131 -7.62 0.42 11.71
C VAL A 131 -7.51 1.86 12.22
N ALA A 132 -6.37 2.54 11.99
CA ALA A 132 -6.19 3.91 12.45
C ALA A 132 -7.18 4.89 11.80
N TRP A 133 -7.33 4.84 10.48
CA TRP A 133 -8.28 5.69 9.76
C TRP A 133 -9.73 5.40 10.13
N ASN A 134 -10.15 4.13 10.15
CA ASN A 134 -11.52 3.76 10.47
C ASN A 134 -11.89 4.20 11.89
N LEU A 135 -11.01 4.03 12.87
CA LEU A 135 -11.22 4.54 14.24
C LEU A 135 -11.36 6.06 14.27
N TYR A 136 -10.44 6.77 13.61
CA TYR A 136 -10.46 8.23 13.57
C TYR A 136 -11.76 8.75 12.93
N LEU A 137 -12.19 8.17 11.81
CA LEU A 137 -13.37 8.61 11.08
C LEU A 137 -14.68 8.28 11.82
N LEU A 138 -14.75 7.11 12.46
CA LEU A 138 -15.91 6.70 13.24
C LEU A 138 -16.02 7.52 14.54
N SER A 139 -14.93 7.69 15.29
CA SER A 139 -14.93 8.45 16.55
C SER A 139 -15.31 9.92 16.35
N ASN A 140 -14.85 10.54 15.26
CA ASN A 140 -15.17 11.92 14.92
C ASN A 140 -16.46 12.07 14.08
N LYS A 141 -17.22 10.98 13.85
CA LYS A 141 -18.47 10.98 13.06
C LYS A 141 -18.31 11.56 11.64
N PHE A 142 -17.12 11.44 11.06
CA PHE A 142 -16.87 11.85 9.67
C PHE A 142 -17.60 10.95 8.69
N ILE A 143 -17.68 9.65 8.99
CA ILE A 143 -18.44 8.65 8.22
C ILE A 143 -19.58 8.07 9.07
N SER A 144 -20.69 7.68 8.44
CA SER A 144 -21.76 6.98 9.17
C SER A 144 -21.39 5.52 9.45
N ALA A 145 -21.65 5.08 10.68
CA ALA A 145 -21.44 3.70 11.13
C ALA A 145 -22.57 2.75 10.74
N ASP A 146 -23.68 3.23 10.14
CA ASP A 146 -24.78 2.34 9.73
C ASP A 146 -24.32 1.39 8.64
N LEU A 147 -24.75 0.12 8.72
CA LEU A 147 -24.39 -0.93 7.76
C LEU A 147 -24.57 -0.49 6.29
N LYS A 148 -25.67 0.22 6.01
CA LYS A 148 -26.01 0.70 4.66
C LYS A 148 -24.99 1.72 4.10
N PHE A 149 -24.33 2.50 4.95
CA PHE A 149 -23.38 3.53 4.53
C PHE A 149 -21.92 3.05 4.57
N ARG A 150 -21.63 1.94 5.26
CA ARG A 150 -20.29 1.31 5.27
C ARG A 150 -19.86 0.88 3.88
N PHE A 151 -20.75 0.24 3.12
CA PHE A 151 -20.45 -0.20 1.75
C PHE A 151 -20.01 0.97 0.85
N TRP A 152 -20.68 2.12 0.96
CA TRP A 152 -20.33 3.32 0.20
C TRP A 152 -19.00 3.94 0.60
N TYR A 153 -18.63 3.86 1.88
CA TYR A 153 -17.30 4.24 2.31
C TYR A 153 -16.26 3.30 1.69
N VAL A 154 -16.44 1.98 1.81
CA VAL A 154 -15.51 0.99 1.25
C VAL A 154 -15.36 1.15 -0.26
N SER A 155 -16.44 1.35 -1.02
CA SER A 155 -16.35 1.54 -2.47
C SER A 155 -15.57 2.80 -2.85
N GLY A 156 -15.79 3.91 -2.14
CA GLY A 156 -15.00 5.12 -2.29
C GLY A 156 -13.53 4.87 -2.03
N THR A 157 -13.21 4.15 -0.95
CA THR A 157 -11.86 3.78 -0.58
C THR A 157 -11.16 2.94 -1.66
N LEU A 158 -11.80 1.90 -2.19
CA LEU A 158 -11.23 1.07 -3.26
C LEU A 158 -10.97 1.87 -4.53
N ALA A 159 -11.90 2.76 -4.90
CA ALA A 159 -11.68 3.67 -6.03
C ALA A 159 -10.47 4.59 -5.77
N GLY A 160 -10.35 5.14 -4.56
CA GLY A 160 -9.20 5.95 -4.18
C GLY A 160 -7.87 5.22 -4.31
N SER A 161 -7.78 3.97 -3.85
CA SER A 161 -6.58 3.14 -3.98
C SER A 161 -6.26 2.85 -5.45
N PHE A 162 -7.27 2.44 -6.21
CA PHE A 162 -7.12 2.17 -7.64
C PHE A 162 -6.55 3.38 -8.39
N PHE A 163 -7.19 4.55 -8.26
CA PHE A 163 -6.76 5.76 -8.96
C PHE A 163 -5.47 6.34 -8.40
N GLY A 164 -5.23 6.23 -7.09
CA GLY A 164 -4.00 6.71 -6.45
C GLY A 164 -2.77 5.94 -6.95
N ILE A 165 -2.81 4.60 -6.86
CA ILE A 165 -1.71 3.74 -7.34
C ILE A 165 -1.53 3.90 -8.84
N MET A 166 -2.62 3.97 -9.63
CA MET A 166 -2.55 4.18 -11.08
C MET A 166 -1.85 5.51 -11.41
N THR A 167 -2.25 6.60 -10.76
CA THR A 167 -1.70 7.94 -11.01
C THR A 167 -0.20 7.97 -10.74
N ILE A 168 0.24 7.43 -9.60
CA ILE A 168 1.68 7.43 -9.27
C ILE A 168 2.46 6.47 -10.18
N SER A 169 1.89 5.31 -10.55
CA SER A 169 2.55 4.38 -11.49
C SER A 169 2.80 5.03 -12.85
N LEU A 170 1.82 5.74 -13.40
CA LEU A 170 1.93 6.48 -14.67
C LEU A 170 2.90 7.65 -14.55
N PHE A 171 2.87 8.38 -13.44
CA PHE A 171 3.81 9.47 -13.17
C PHE A 171 5.26 8.96 -13.11
N LEU A 172 5.52 7.86 -12.39
CA LEU A 172 6.84 7.24 -12.33
C LEU A 172 7.31 6.79 -13.71
N ASN A 173 6.42 6.26 -14.54
CA ASN A 173 6.75 5.89 -15.91
C ASN A 173 7.15 7.10 -16.77
N TYR A 174 6.36 8.17 -16.71
CA TYR A 174 6.65 9.41 -17.42
C TYR A 174 8.03 9.97 -17.04
N VAL A 175 8.35 10.00 -15.75
CA VAL A 175 9.64 10.53 -15.28
C VAL A 175 10.80 9.56 -15.59
N SER A 176 10.59 8.25 -15.51
CA SER A 176 11.60 7.24 -15.84
C SER A 176 12.01 7.28 -17.32
N ASN A 177 11.04 7.47 -18.22
CA ASN A 177 11.28 7.55 -19.66
C ASN A 177 11.95 8.86 -20.10
N ALA A 178 11.96 9.88 -19.25
CA ALA A 178 12.65 11.14 -19.52
C ALA A 178 14.18 11.05 -19.29
N SER A 179 14.68 10.09 -18.49
CA SER A 179 16.13 9.91 -18.25
C SER A 179 16.49 8.53 -17.68
N SER A 180 17.30 7.76 -18.41
CA SER A 180 17.81 6.44 -17.99
C SER A 180 18.70 6.50 -16.74
N PHE A 181 19.39 7.61 -16.52
CA PHE A 181 20.16 7.87 -15.30
C PHE A 181 19.22 8.04 -14.10
N PHE A 182 18.13 8.80 -14.26
CA PHE A 182 17.14 9.01 -13.21
C PHE A 182 16.46 7.69 -12.83
N SER A 183 16.07 6.87 -13.81
CA SER A 183 15.44 5.56 -13.55
C SER A 183 16.33 4.63 -12.73
N LYS A 184 17.60 4.47 -13.12
CA LYS A 184 18.57 3.64 -12.38
C LYS A 184 18.83 4.20 -10.98
N TYR A 185 18.96 5.51 -10.83
CA TYR A 185 19.16 6.18 -9.55
C TYR A 185 17.94 6.07 -8.62
N LEU A 186 16.73 6.19 -9.17
CA LEU A 186 15.47 6.05 -8.46
C LEU A 186 15.32 4.64 -7.85
N MET A 187 15.57 3.61 -8.65
CA MET A 187 15.47 2.21 -8.22
C MET A 187 16.58 1.77 -7.27
N SER A 188 17.82 2.24 -7.48
CA SER A 188 18.98 1.81 -6.66
C SER A 188 19.13 2.54 -5.34
N HIS A 189 18.75 3.81 -5.29
CA HIS A 189 19.03 4.67 -4.14
C HIS A 189 17.75 5.23 -3.54
N ILE A 190 16.91 5.91 -4.33
CA ILE A 190 15.77 6.66 -3.79
C ILE A 190 14.74 5.73 -3.13
N ILE A 191 14.30 4.69 -3.85
CA ILE A 191 13.28 3.75 -3.37
C ILE A 191 13.78 2.91 -2.17
N PRO A 192 14.97 2.24 -2.24
CA PRO A 192 15.49 1.51 -1.09
C PRO A 192 15.70 2.41 0.12
N LEU A 193 16.25 3.61 -0.06
CA LEU A 193 16.46 4.57 1.02
C LEU A 193 15.13 4.97 1.65
N LEU A 194 14.10 5.25 0.85
CA LEU A 194 12.75 5.54 1.34
C LEU A 194 12.22 4.40 2.22
N PHE A 195 12.33 3.15 1.80
CA PHE A 195 11.88 2.01 2.61
C PHE A 195 12.71 1.82 3.89
N VAL A 196 14.03 2.02 3.84
CA VAL A 196 14.89 2.00 5.04
C VAL A 196 14.49 3.13 6.00
N THR A 197 14.29 4.35 5.51
CA THR A 197 13.85 5.48 6.34
C THR A 197 12.49 5.20 6.98
N LEU A 198 11.53 4.66 6.23
CA LEU A 198 10.24 4.24 6.77
C LEU A 198 10.39 3.11 7.79
N ALA A 199 11.30 2.15 7.57
CA ALA A 199 11.55 1.05 8.50
C ALA A 199 12.12 1.56 9.81
N VAL A 200 13.07 2.49 9.77
CA VAL A 200 13.64 3.16 10.95
C VAL A 200 12.58 3.96 11.68
N PHE A 201 11.77 4.74 10.96
CA PHE A 201 10.66 5.50 11.55
C PHE A 201 9.65 4.57 12.24
N GLN A 202 9.28 3.46 11.58
CA GLN A 202 8.38 2.47 12.15
C GLN A 202 9.00 1.76 13.36
N ALA A 203 10.31 1.46 13.34
CA ALA A 203 11.03 0.87 14.47
C ALA A 203 11.08 1.82 15.67
N TYR A 204 11.33 3.11 15.44
CA TYR A 204 11.24 4.15 16.47
C TYR A 204 9.83 4.25 17.05
N ARG A 205 8.81 4.27 16.19
CA ARG A 205 7.40 4.27 16.61
C ARG A 205 7.04 3.01 17.40
N PHE A 206 7.53 1.84 16.99
CA PHE A 206 7.34 0.58 17.71
C PHE A 206 7.98 0.64 19.10
N TYR A 207 9.24 1.08 19.19
CA TYR A 207 9.97 1.21 20.44
C TYR A 207 9.27 2.16 21.41
N THR A 208 8.94 3.37 20.97
CA THR A 208 8.27 4.38 21.81
C THR A 208 6.88 3.93 22.25
N LYS A 209 6.10 3.31 21.36
CA LYS A 209 4.72 2.88 21.63
C LYS A 209 4.63 1.64 22.51
N HIS A 210 5.51 0.65 22.32
CA HIS A 210 5.37 -0.68 22.94
C HIS A 210 6.41 -1.00 24.02
N ILE A 211 7.58 -0.36 23.98
CA ILE A 211 8.71 -0.64 24.89
C ILE A 211 8.91 0.51 25.88
N ALA A 212 9.03 1.76 25.41
CA ALA A 212 9.31 2.91 26.27
C ALA A 212 8.17 3.23 27.26
N LYS A 213 6.90 3.07 26.87
CA LYS A 213 5.72 3.25 27.75
C LYS A 213 5.51 2.15 28.80
N LYS A 214 6.36 1.11 28.81
CA LYS A 214 6.28 -0.02 29.74
C LYS A 214 7.30 0.06 30.88
N LYS A 215 8.20 1.04 30.85
CA LYS A 215 9.00 1.49 32.00
C LYS A 215 8.28 2.65 32.67
#